data_AF-A0AAV9QNJ8-F1
#
_entry.id   AF-A0AAV9QNJ8-F1
#
_cell.length_a   1.000
_cell.length_b   1.000
_cell.length_c   1.000
_cell.angle_alpha   90.00
_cell.angle_beta   90.00
_cell.angle_gamma   90.00
#
_symmetry.space_group_name_H-M   'P 1'
#
loop_
_entity.id
_entity.type
_entity.pdbx_description
1 polymer ?
#
loop_
_entity_poly.entity_id
_entity_poly.type
_entity_poly.pdbx_seq_one_letter_code
_entity_poly.pdbx_strand_id
1 'polypeptide(L)' 'MSLWSSYKSLSPKTRAVIGFAMMANAAAMLLFSDQIENALGVPSNPQDQQNVLKVYTVDREQKS' A
#
# COMPACT_ATOMS: atom_id res chain seq x y z
N MET A 1 -16.96 7.70 -24.37
CA MET A 1 -16.73 6.38 -23.74
C MET A 1 -16.21 6.60 -22.34
N SER A 2 -16.61 5.79 -21.35
CA SER A 2 -16.01 5.86 -20.01
C SER A 2 -14.61 5.25 -20.01
N LEU A 3 -13.76 5.68 -19.07
CA LEU A 3 -12.45 5.06 -18.83
C LEU A 3 -12.57 3.55 -18.59
N TRP A 4 -13.62 3.14 -17.87
CA TRP A 4 -13.91 1.73 -17.61
C TRP A 4 -14.22 0.93 -18.88
N SER A 5 -14.97 1.50 -19.82
CA SER A 5 -15.23 0.87 -21.12
C SER A 5 -13.95 0.72 -21.93
N SER A 6 -13.07 1.72 -21.86
CA SER A 6 -11.79 1.74 -22.58
C SER A 6 -10.78 0.76 -22.00
N TYR A 7 -10.77 0.57 -20.68
CA TYR A 7 -9.98 -0.47 -20.03
C TYR A 7 -10.48 -1.87 -20.40
N LYS A 8 -11.81 -2.09 -20.43
CA LYS A 8 -12.40 -3.39 -20.78
C LYS A 8 -12.23 -3.79 -22.24
N SER A 9 -12.06 -2.84 -23.15
CA SER A 9 -11.78 -3.15 -24.56
C SER A 9 -10.34 -3.64 -24.82
N LEU A 10 -9.44 -3.52 -23.84
CA LEU A 10 -8.07 -4.02 -23.94
C LEU A 10 -8.01 -5.55 -23.87
N SER A 11 -7.02 -6.13 -24.56
CA SER A 11 -6.77 -7.57 -24.51
C SER A 11 -6.46 -8.03 -23.07
N PRO A 12 -6.77 -9.29 -22.69
CA PRO A 12 -6.41 -9.83 -21.37
C PRO A 12 -4.92 -9.69 -21.04
N LYS A 13 -4.03 -9.90 -22.02
CA LYS A 13 -2.58 -9.77 -21.84
C LYS A 13 -2.18 -8.33 -21.51
N THR A 14 -2.73 -7.36 -22.23
CA THR A 14 -2.44 -5.93 -21.98
C THR A 14 -2.91 -5.51 -20.60
N ARG A 15 -4.10 -5.96 -20.18
CA ARG A 15 -4.62 -5.70 -18.83
C ARG A 15 -3.72 -6.29 -17.75
N ALA A 16 -3.23 -7.52 -17.94
CA ALA A 16 -2.28 -8.15 -17.03
C ALA A 16 -0.98 -7.34 -16.92
N VAL A 17 -0.39 -6.91 -18.05
CA VAL A 17 0.83 -6.10 -18.05
C VAL A 17 0.64 -4.78 -17.29
N ILE A 18 -0.49 -4.08 -17.52
CA ILE A 18 -0.81 -2.84 -16.79
C ILE A 18 -0.92 -3.12 -15.29
N GLY A 19 -1.64 -4.18 -14.90
CA GLY A 19 -1.78 -4.58 -13.51
C GLY A 19 -0.43 -4.88 -12.85
N PHE A 20 0.42 -5.67 -13.50
CA PHE A 20 1.77 -5.97 -13.02
C PHE A 20 2.65 -4.72 -12.91
N ALA A 21 2.62 -3.84 -13.90
CA ALA A 21 3.36 -2.58 -13.85
C ALA A 21 2.92 -1.71 -12.67
N MET A 22 1.61 -1.62 -12.42
CA MET A 22 1.05 -0.87 -11.30
C MET A 22 1.45 -1.48 -9.94
N MET A 23 1.39 -2.81 -9.81
CA MET A 23 1.84 -3.50 -8.59
C MET A 23 3.35 -3.32 -8.36
N ALA A 24 4.16 -3.42 -9.41
CA ALA A 24 5.61 -3.22 -9.30
C ALA A 24 5.95 -1.78 -8.88
N ASN A 25 5.25 -0.79 -9.43
CA ASN A 25 5.43 0.61 -9.03
C ASN A 25 5.04 0.84 -7.56
N ALA A 26 3.91 0.30 -7.11
CA ALA A 26 3.49 0.38 -5.71
C ALA A 26 4.49 -0.30 -4.77
N ALA A 27 4.99 -1.49 -5.14
CA ALA A 27 6.01 -2.18 -4.37
C ALA A 27 7.31 -1.37 -4.27
N ALA A 28 7.75 -0.75 -5.36
CA ALA A 28 8.91 0.14 -5.35
C ALA A 28 8.69 1.34 -4.43
N MET A 29 7.52 1.99 -4.48
CA MET A 29 7.20 3.11 -3.59
C MET A 29 7.26 2.72 -2.10
N LEU A 30 6.79 1.52 -1.75
CA LEU A 30 6.88 1.03 -0.37
C LEU A 30 8.31 0.72 0.05
N LEU A 31 9.12 0.13 -0.82
CA LEU A 31 10.52 -0.19 -0.52
C LEU A 31 11.40 1.06 -0.38
N PHE A 32 11.05 2.13 -1.08
CA PHE A 32 11.80 3.38 -1.07
C PHE A 32 11.03 4.53 -0.40
N SER A 33 10.09 4.21 0.50
CA SER A 33 9.20 5.20 1.13
C SER A 33 9.99 6.29 1.86
N ASP A 34 11.01 5.91 2.63
CA ASP A 34 11.81 6.86 3.40
C ASP A 34 12.53 7.87 2.49
N GLN A 35 13.12 7.43 1.37
CA GLN A 35 13.79 8.36 0.45
C GLN A 35 12.78 9.28 -0.25
N ILE A 36 11.61 8.74 -0.60
CA ILE A 36 10.52 9.49 -1.24
C ILE A 36 9.97 10.54 -0.26
N GLU A 37 9.67 10.16 0.97
CA GLU A 37 9.19 11.05 2.04
C GLU A 37 10.17 12.19 2.32
N ASN A 38 11.47 11.86 2.43
CA ASN A 38 12.53 12.85 2.60
C ASN A 38 12.61 13.81 1.41
N ALA A 39 12.55 13.31 0.18
CA ALA A 39 12.59 14.13 -1.03
C ALA A 39 11.34 15.04 -1.17
N LEU A 40 10.19 14.57 -0.71
CA LEU A 40 8.93 15.32 -0.69
C LEU A 40 8.83 16.29 0.50
N GLY A 41 9.80 16.29 1.42
CA GLY A 41 9.78 17.14 2.62
C GLY A 41 8.73 16.74 3.65
N VAL A 42 8.27 15.47 3.61
CA VAL A 42 7.31 14.89 4.54
C VAL A 42 7.91 13.68 5.27
N PRO A 43 9.08 13.82 5.94
CA PRO A 43 9.73 12.70 6.60
C PRO A 43 8.82 12.13 7.70
N SER A 44 8.72 10.81 7.79
CA SER A 44 8.05 10.14 8.90
C SER A 44 8.53 10.67 10.25
N ASN A 45 7.57 11.05 11.11
CA ASN A 45 7.87 11.54 12.44
C ASN A 45 8.37 10.37 13.32
N PRO A 46 9.54 10.48 13.99
CA PRO A 46 10.03 9.43 14.89
C PRO A 46 9.10 9.09 16.06
N GLN A 47 8.15 9.96 16.45
CA GLN A 47 7.08 9.60 17.39
C GLN A 47 6.04 8.63 16.81
N ASP A 48 5.76 8.67 15.51
CA ASP A 48 4.78 7.79 14.87
C ASP A 48 5.31 6.36 14.75
N GLN A 49 6.63 6.20 14.60
CA GLN A 49 7.32 4.91 14.60
C GLN A 49 7.25 4.18 15.96
N GLN A 50 7.02 4.89 17.06
CA GLN A 50 6.90 4.28 18.40
C GLN A 50 5.47 3.82 18.73
N ASN A 51 4.47 4.26 17.95
CA ASN A 51 3.06 3.86 18.11
C ASN A 51 2.67 2.72 17.16
N VAL A 52 3.65 2.01 16.59
CA VAL A 52 3.41 0.83 15.76
C VAL A 52 2.88 -0.29 16.66
N LEU A 53 1.54 -0.41 16.66
CA LEU A 53 0.72 -1.50 17.20
C LEU A 53 1.25 -2.09 18.52
N LYS A 54 0.99 -1.41 19.64
CA LYS A 54 1.04 -2.06 20.96
C LYS A 54 0.03 -3.21 20.96
N VAL A 55 0.52 -4.43 20.77
CA VAL A 55 -0.28 -5.65 20.85
C VAL A 55 -0.59 -5.89 22.33
N TYR A 56 -1.83 -5.66 22.72
CA TYR A 56 -2.32 -6.01 24.06
C TYR A 56 -2.95 -7.39 23.99
N THR A 57 -2.48 -8.32 24.82
CA THR A 57 -3.14 -9.61 25.04
C THR A 57 -4.40 -9.34 25.86
N VAL A 58 -5.57 -9.59 25.28
CA VAL A 58 -6.85 -9.59 26.01
C VAL A 58 -7.10 -11.02 26.48
N ASP A 59 -7.01 -11.26 27.79
CA ASP A 59 -7.40 -12.54 28.37
C ASP A 59 -8.91 -12.74 28.16
N ARG A 60 -9.28 -13.91 27.63
CA ARG A 60 -10.70 -14.26 27.47
C ARG A 60 -11.25 -14.66 28.82
N GLU A 61 -12.21 -13.91 29.35
CA GLU A 61 -12.93 -14.33 30.55
C GLU A 61 -13.66 -15.66 30.29
N GLN A 62 -13.33 -16.68 31.08
CA GLN A 62 -14.11 -17.92 31.15
C GLN A 62 -15.45 -17.58 31.79
N LYS A 63 -16.49 -17.47 30.96
CA LYS A 63 -17.87 -17.40 31.42
C LYS A 63 -18.21 -18.72 32.12
N SER A 64 -18.24 -18.70 33.45
CA SER A 64 -18.69 -19.79 34.32
C SER A 64 -20.21 -19.94 34.33
#